data_AF-A0A3A8KJ70-F1
#
_entry.id   AF-A0A3A8KJ70-F1
#
_cell.length_a   1.000
_cell.length_b   1.000
_cell.length_c   1.000
_cell.angle_alpha   90.00
_cell.angle_beta   90.00
_cell.angle_gamma   90.00
#
_symmetry.space_group_name_H-M   'P 1'
#
loop_
_entity.id
_entity.type
_entity.pdbx_description
1 polymer ?
#
loop_
_entity_poly.entity_id
_entity_poly.type
_entity_poly.pdbx_seq_one_letter_code
_entity_poly.pdbx_strand_id
1 'polypeptide(L)'
;MHHVDIPSGELNEFDLPPVCIITGERQGVVFKQVKFSWYPRWVGFLALLNLLIAIIVAAAMTKRVKGTLPFTEEAWSRWKRGQVIMGVSVVAAIALLIAAVSLLSADVIPLGLAALASCVAIPVLAWVYFLRGRGPQVRRIDKDSIALAIPNGVAAHAITVHFLAGLRPLEREDAEDLDADGVPVRAVCARHEDIVANHVCTRCGAFMCPRCENRVRREAPPLCPGCWELRTRNIAVEAKDPGITLADSGLLVGVISVIPMCYAAHVASLVLNTVSLVRNRHADSPRVNRKKAIAGLALTGTGLLLTLAMRLYSGGG
;
A
#
# COMPACT_ATOMS: atom_id res chain seq x y z
N MET A 1 13.13 -10.22 12.33
CA MET A 1 12.25 -9.94 11.17
C MET A 1 12.75 -10.77 10.02
N HIS A 2 11.85 -11.46 9.32
CA HIS A 2 12.17 -12.34 8.21
C HIS A 2 11.75 -11.68 6.91
N HIS A 3 12.59 -11.78 5.88
CA HIS A 3 12.37 -11.14 4.59
C HIS A 3 11.68 -12.11 3.64
N VAL A 4 10.60 -11.68 3.02
CA VAL A 4 9.85 -12.44 2.02
C VAL A 4 9.51 -11.51 0.87
N ASP A 5 9.86 -11.93 -0.35
CA ASP A 5 9.48 -11.23 -1.58
C ASP A 5 8.20 -11.85 -2.12
N ILE A 6 7.13 -11.05 -2.13
CA ILE A 6 5.82 -11.46 -2.61
C ILE A 6 5.56 -10.76 -3.96
N PRO A 7 5.21 -11.49 -5.02
CA PRO A 7 4.79 -10.89 -6.29
C PRO A 7 3.62 -9.93 -6.10
N SER A 8 3.67 -8.74 -6.71
CA SER A 8 2.69 -7.67 -6.47
C SER A 8 1.25 -8.06 -6.84
N GLY A 9 1.09 -8.93 -7.86
CA GLY A 9 -0.20 -9.47 -8.29
C GLY A 9 -0.73 -10.65 -7.44
N GLU A 10 0.05 -11.14 -6.49
CA GLU A 10 -0.24 -12.31 -5.66
C GLU A 10 -0.48 -11.96 -4.19
N LEU A 11 -0.73 -10.67 -3.92
CA LEU A 11 -1.04 -10.17 -2.60
C LEU A 11 -2.54 -10.21 -2.34
N ASN A 12 -3.12 -11.41 -2.49
CA ASN A 12 -4.56 -11.63 -2.37
C ASN A 12 -4.86 -12.92 -1.59
N GLU A 13 -6.14 -13.14 -1.28
CA GLU A 13 -6.63 -14.29 -0.52
C GLU A 13 -6.39 -15.63 -1.22
N PHE A 14 -6.24 -15.64 -2.55
CA PHE A 14 -6.08 -16.86 -3.33
C PHE A 14 -4.64 -17.38 -3.39
N ASP A 15 -3.66 -16.48 -3.28
CA ASP A 15 -2.25 -16.82 -3.46
C ASP A 15 -1.46 -16.88 -2.15
N LEU A 16 -2.07 -16.46 -1.04
CA LEU A 16 -1.42 -16.45 0.26
C LEU A 16 -1.97 -17.58 1.14
N PRO A 17 -1.11 -18.34 1.82
CA PRO A 17 -1.56 -19.37 2.73
C PRO A 17 -2.33 -18.75 3.90
N PRO A 18 -3.35 -19.44 4.46
CA PRO A 18 -4.15 -18.95 5.58
C PRO A 18 -3.37 -19.08 6.90
N VAL A 19 -2.27 -18.33 7.02
CA VAL A 19 -1.40 -18.26 8.20
C VAL A 19 -1.27 -16.81 8.60
N CYS A 20 -1.65 -16.44 9.83
CA CYS A 20 -1.57 -15.06 10.27
C CYS A 20 -0.13 -14.53 10.18
N ILE A 21 0.04 -13.41 9.47
CA ILE A 21 1.38 -12.84 9.22
C ILE A 21 2.07 -12.29 10.48
N ILE A 22 1.32 -12.05 11.56
CA ILE A 22 1.84 -11.54 12.84
C ILE A 22 2.05 -12.66 13.85
N THR A 23 1.07 -13.55 14.04
CA THR A 23 1.12 -14.59 15.10
C THR A 23 1.63 -15.94 14.59
N GLY A 24 1.50 -16.23 13.30
CA GLY A 24 1.79 -17.55 12.73
C GLY A 24 0.68 -18.59 12.92
N GLU A 25 -0.46 -18.20 13.52
CA GLU A 25 -1.61 -19.09 13.73
C GLU A 25 -2.32 -19.42 12.41
N ARG A 26 -2.87 -20.63 12.31
CA ARG A 26 -3.62 -21.12 11.13
C ARG A 26 -5.15 -21.07 11.30
N GLN A 27 -5.63 -20.90 12.52
CA GLN A 27 -7.05 -20.88 12.84
C GLN A 27 -7.54 -19.44 13.05
N GLY A 28 -8.80 -19.16 12.71
CA GLY A 28 -9.38 -17.82 12.86
C GLY A 28 -8.72 -16.75 11.98
N VAL A 29 -8.09 -17.17 10.88
CA VAL A 29 -7.41 -16.27 9.96
C VAL A 29 -8.45 -15.65 9.01
N VAL A 30 -8.46 -14.32 8.97
CA VAL A 30 -9.29 -13.52 8.09
C VAL A 30 -8.39 -12.66 7.21
N PHE A 31 -8.68 -12.61 5.91
CA PHE A 31 -7.95 -11.76 4.99
C PHE A 31 -8.43 -10.31 5.12
N LYS A 32 -7.53 -9.42 5.52
CA LYS A 32 -7.82 -7.99 5.67
C LYS A 32 -7.13 -7.19 4.59
N GLN A 33 -7.82 -6.19 4.06
CA GLN A 33 -7.25 -5.25 3.10
C GLN A 33 -6.16 -4.40 3.77
N VAL A 34 -5.00 -4.35 3.13
CA VAL A 34 -3.84 -3.57 3.55
C VAL A 34 -3.39 -2.66 2.43
N LYS A 35 -2.99 -1.45 2.81
CA LYS A 35 -2.39 -0.49 1.90
C LYS A 35 -0.95 -0.24 2.32
N PHE A 36 -0.04 -0.70 1.48
CA PHE A 36 1.37 -0.49 1.63
C PHE A 36 1.82 0.76 0.90
N SER A 37 2.64 1.56 1.58
CA SER A 37 3.28 2.74 1.01
C SER A 37 4.77 2.66 1.35
N TRP A 38 5.61 2.91 0.36
CA TRP A 38 7.06 2.89 0.51
C TRP A 38 7.66 4.09 -0.18
N TYR A 39 8.61 4.74 0.47
CA TYR A 39 9.47 5.76 -0.10
C TYR A 39 10.93 5.45 0.25
N PRO A 40 11.90 5.90 -0.56
CA PRO A 40 13.31 5.64 -0.30
C PRO A 40 13.76 6.28 1.02
N ARG A 41 14.57 5.55 1.80
CA ARG A 41 15.07 6.02 3.11
C ARG A 41 15.87 7.32 3.04
N TRP A 42 16.59 7.55 1.94
CA TRP A 42 17.38 8.77 1.75
C TRP A 42 16.52 10.04 1.68
N VAL A 43 15.21 9.94 1.40
CA VAL A 43 14.31 11.10 1.42
C VAL A 43 14.24 11.73 2.82
N GLY A 44 14.47 10.94 3.88
CA GLY A 44 14.58 11.48 5.25
C GLY A 44 15.72 12.49 5.41
N PHE A 45 16.81 12.36 4.64
CA PHE A 45 17.91 13.33 4.65
C PHE A 45 17.48 14.70 4.13
N LEU A 46 16.60 14.74 3.11
CA LEU A 46 16.07 16.01 2.59
C LEU A 46 15.27 16.78 3.65
N ALA A 47 14.67 16.09 4.63
CA ALA A 47 13.89 16.76 5.67
C ALA A 47 14.77 17.65 6.56
N LEU A 48 16.07 17.35 6.69
CA LEU A 48 17.04 18.18 7.41
C LEU A 48 17.40 19.46 6.64
N LEU A 49 17.46 19.38 5.31
CA LEU A 49 17.81 20.52 4.46
C LEU A 49 16.60 21.44 4.25
N ASN A 50 15.46 20.86 3.91
CA ASN A 50 14.22 21.58 3.64
C ASN A 50 13.03 20.62 3.71
N LEU A 51 12.21 20.80 4.76
CA LEU A 51 11.02 19.97 5.00
C LEU A 51 10.05 19.95 3.80
N LEU A 52 9.86 21.09 3.13
CA LEU A 52 8.95 21.19 2.00
C LEU A 52 9.43 20.37 0.80
N ILE A 53 10.72 20.47 0.46
CA ILE A 53 11.34 19.67 -0.62
C ILE A 53 11.23 18.19 -0.28
N ALA A 54 11.49 17.81 0.98
CA ALA A 54 11.36 16.42 1.43
C ALA A 54 9.95 15.86 1.25
N ILE A 55 8.92 16.64 1.61
CA ILE A 55 7.51 16.25 1.43
C ILE A 55 7.18 16.05 -0.06
N ILE A 56 7.61 16.98 -0.92
CA ILE A 56 7.39 16.90 -2.37
C ILE A 56 8.04 15.63 -2.95
N VAL A 57 9.32 15.41 -2.63
CA VAL A 57 10.07 14.24 -3.12
C VAL A 57 9.48 12.94 -2.56
N ALA A 58 9.14 12.90 -1.27
CA ALA A 58 8.47 11.77 -0.66
C ALA A 58 7.17 11.44 -1.38
N ALA A 59 6.31 12.44 -1.62
CA ALA A 59 5.05 12.26 -2.33
C ALA A 59 5.25 11.77 -3.77
N ALA A 60 6.22 12.33 -4.50
CA ALA A 60 6.51 11.97 -5.89
C ALA A 60 7.08 10.55 -6.04
N MET A 61 7.87 10.10 -5.05
CA MET A 61 8.54 8.80 -5.04
C MET A 61 7.80 7.71 -4.26
N THR A 62 6.71 8.05 -3.56
CA THR A 62 5.94 7.06 -2.80
C THR A 62 5.32 6.06 -3.76
N LYS A 63 5.80 4.82 -3.70
CA LYS A 63 5.16 3.67 -4.33
C LYS A 63 4.07 3.15 -3.41
N ARG A 64 2.93 2.79 -3.97
CA ARG A 64 1.77 2.29 -3.23
C ARG A 64 1.33 0.97 -3.83
N VAL A 65 1.05 0.00 -2.97
CA VAL A 65 0.48 -1.30 -3.34
C VAL A 65 -0.69 -1.58 -2.41
N LYS A 66 -1.79 -2.07 -2.97
CA LYS A 66 -2.93 -2.58 -2.20
C LYS A 66 -2.94 -4.10 -2.34
N GLY A 67 -3.46 -4.78 -1.33
CA GLY A 67 -3.70 -6.22 -1.37
C GLY A 67 -4.37 -6.67 -0.09
N THR A 68 -4.57 -7.97 0.05
CA THR A 68 -5.05 -8.58 1.28
C THR A 68 -3.96 -9.42 1.93
N LEU A 69 -3.92 -9.41 3.26
CA LEU A 69 -3.03 -10.25 4.04
C LEU A 69 -3.80 -11.03 5.10
N PRO A 70 -3.36 -12.26 5.42
CA PRO A 70 -3.96 -13.07 6.48
C PRO A 70 -3.63 -12.52 7.88
N PHE A 71 -4.66 -12.20 8.66
CA PHE A 71 -4.54 -11.81 10.07
C PHE A 71 -5.54 -12.58 10.94
N THR A 72 -5.19 -12.85 12.20
CA THR A 72 -6.22 -13.08 13.22
C THR A 72 -6.85 -11.74 13.64
N GLU A 73 -8.12 -11.75 14.08
CA GLU A 73 -8.82 -10.52 14.48
C GLU A 73 -8.12 -9.78 15.63
N GLU A 74 -7.53 -10.53 16.56
CA GLU A 74 -6.75 -9.98 17.68
C GLU A 74 -5.47 -9.27 17.19
N ALA A 75 -4.72 -9.90 16.29
CA ALA A 75 -3.50 -9.33 15.74
C ALA A 75 -3.81 -8.10 14.88
N TRP A 76 -4.87 -8.17 14.07
CA TRP A 76 -5.35 -7.06 13.25
C TRP A 76 -5.75 -5.85 14.10
N SER A 77 -6.60 -6.06 15.11
CA SER A 77 -7.08 -4.99 15.98
C SER A 77 -5.94 -4.33 16.76
N ARG A 78 -4.97 -5.11 17.24
CA ARG A 78 -3.77 -4.60 17.93
C ARG A 78 -2.89 -3.77 17.00
N TRP A 79 -2.64 -4.25 15.78
CA TRP A 79 -1.86 -3.52 14.78
C TRP A 79 -2.56 -2.23 14.36
N LYS A 80 -3.86 -2.30 14.08
CA LYS A 80 -4.68 -1.15 13.68
C LYS A 80 -4.75 -0.09 14.77
N ARG A 81 -4.92 -0.51 16.03
CA ARG A 81 -4.86 0.39 17.19
C ARG A 81 -3.51 1.10 17.26
N GLY A 82 -2.40 0.40 17.04
CA GLY A 82 -1.07 1.00 16.98
C GLY A 82 -0.93 2.06 15.88
N GLN A 83 -1.50 1.83 14.70
CA GLN A 83 -1.54 2.84 13.62
C GLN A 83 -2.36 4.07 14.00
N VAL A 84 -3.52 3.88 14.64
CA VAL A 84 -4.37 4.99 15.10
C VAL A 84 -3.67 5.81 16.17
N ILE A 85 -3.07 5.15 17.18
CA ILE A 85 -2.31 5.82 18.25
C ILE A 85 -1.15 6.65 17.66
N MET A 86 -0.44 6.13 16.66
CA MET A 86 0.60 6.88 15.98
C MET A 86 0.05 8.09 15.20
N GLY A 87 -1.11 7.96 14.56
CA GLY A 87 -1.76 9.10 13.91
C GLY A 87 -2.11 10.20 14.92
N VAL A 88 -2.71 9.82 16.04
CA VAL A 88 -3.07 10.74 17.13
C VAL A 88 -1.83 11.38 17.76
N SER A 89 -0.74 10.63 17.96
CA SER A 89 0.50 11.17 18.54
C SER A 89 1.15 12.23 17.65
N VAL A 90 1.08 12.08 16.32
CA VAL A 90 1.55 13.10 15.37
C VAL A 90 0.69 14.36 15.43
N VAL A 91 -0.64 14.23 15.51
CA VAL A 91 -1.54 15.38 15.67
C VAL A 91 -1.26 16.11 16.99
N ALA A 92 -1.09 15.37 18.08
CA ALA A 92 -0.74 15.93 19.38
C ALA A 92 0.62 16.65 19.35
N ALA A 93 1.62 16.11 18.64
CA ALA A 93 2.91 16.75 18.46
C ALA A 93 2.79 18.10 17.73
N ILE A 94 1.97 18.18 16.68
CA ILE A 94 1.73 19.46 15.97
C ILE A 94 1.07 20.48 16.91
N ALA A 95 0.08 20.08 17.70
CA ALA A 95 -0.55 20.96 18.68
C ALA A 95 0.44 21.46 19.74
N LEU A 96 1.29 20.56 20.26
CA LEU A 96 2.34 20.90 21.22
C LEU A 96 3.41 21.82 20.62
N LEU A 97 3.74 21.67 19.33
CA LEU A 97 4.66 22.57 18.64
C LEU A 97 4.09 23.99 18.56
N ILE A 98 2.81 24.14 18.22
CA ILE A 98 2.13 25.45 18.20
C ILE A 98 2.13 26.06 19.60
N ALA A 99 1.74 25.27 20.61
CA ALA A 99 1.75 25.72 22.01
C ALA A 99 3.15 26.13 22.49
N ALA A 100 4.19 25.37 22.14
CA ALA A 100 5.57 25.70 22.47
C ALA A 100 5.98 27.07 21.90
N VAL A 101 5.68 27.33 20.63
CA VAL A 101 5.96 28.63 19.99
C VAL A 101 5.20 29.76 20.68
N SER A 102 3.91 29.58 20.97
CA SER A 102 3.11 30.60 21.67
C SER A 102 3.64 30.89 23.08
N LEU A 103 4.01 29.87 23.85
CA LEU A 103 4.54 30.04 25.21
C LEU A 103 5.92 30.69 25.22
N LEU A 104 6.78 30.33 24.27
CA LEU A 104 8.09 30.97 24.11
C LEU A 104 7.94 32.44 23.71
N SER A 105 6.93 32.79 22.89
CA SER A 105 6.64 34.19 22.53
C SER A 105 6.06 35.00 23.69
N ALA A 106 5.55 34.34 24.73
CA ALA A 106 4.98 34.97 25.92
C ALA A 106 5.96 34.94 27.12
N ASP A 107 7.25 34.70 26.87
CA ASP A 107 8.32 34.60 27.87
C ASP A 107 8.12 33.51 28.95
N VAL A 108 7.24 32.53 28.73
CA VAL A 108 7.05 31.37 29.61
C VAL A 108 8.01 30.23 29.22
N ILE A 109 9.30 30.54 29.25
CA ILE A 109 10.40 29.69 28.73
C ILE A 109 10.35 28.23 29.21
N PRO A 110 10.24 27.91 30.52
CA PRO A 110 10.33 26.51 30.96
C PRO A 110 9.20 25.65 30.42
N LEU A 111 7.97 26.20 30.35
CA LEU A 111 6.82 25.48 29.81
C LEU A 111 6.92 25.34 28.29
N GLY A 112 7.43 26.37 27.60
CA GLY A 112 7.71 26.33 26.17
C GLY A 112 8.71 25.23 25.79
N LEU A 113 9.81 25.11 26.55
CA LEU A 113 10.81 24.06 26.34
C LEU A 113 10.26 22.65 26.64
N ALA A 114 9.47 22.50 27.70
CA ALA A 114 8.82 21.23 28.02
C ALA A 114 7.84 20.79 26.92
N ALA A 115 7.05 21.72 26.36
CA ALA A 115 6.16 21.46 25.25
C ALA A 115 6.93 21.06 23.98
N LEU A 116 8.04 21.74 23.69
CA LEU A 116 8.92 21.43 22.55
C LEU A 116 9.53 20.02 22.68
N ALA A 117 10.04 19.65 23.86
CA ALA A 117 10.57 18.31 24.11
C ALA A 117 9.48 17.23 23.95
N SER A 118 8.28 17.51 24.45
CA SER A 118 7.12 16.60 24.38
C SER A 118 6.65 16.37 22.94
N CYS A 119 6.77 17.38 22.06
CA CYS A 119 6.49 17.26 20.63
C CYS A 119 7.29 16.13 19.95
N VAL A 120 8.54 15.89 20.38
CA VAL A 120 9.38 14.82 19.83
C VAL A 120 9.21 13.52 20.62
N ALA A 121 9.17 13.61 21.96
CA ALA A 121 9.10 12.44 22.83
C ALA A 121 7.82 11.60 22.59
N ILE A 122 6.66 12.24 22.48
CA ILE A 122 5.37 11.53 22.37
C ILE A 122 5.29 10.65 21.10
N PRO A 123 5.57 11.14 19.87
CA PRO A 123 5.59 10.28 18.68
C PRO A 123 6.64 9.17 18.75
N VAL A 124 7.82 9.44 19.31
CA VAL A 124 8.89 8.45 19.43
C VAL A 124 8.48 7.32 20.38
N LEU A 125 7.95 7.66 21.56
CA LEU A 125 7.43 6.69 22.52
C LEU A 125 6.26 5.90 21.92
N ALA A 126 5.33 6.57 21.24
CA ALA A 126 4.23 5.91 20.55
C ALA A 126 4.74 4.89 19.50
N TRP A 127 5.75 5.26 18.70
CA TRP A 127 6.35 4.36 17.73
C TRP A 127 7.04 3.16 18.39
N VAL A 128 7.88 3.40 19.42
CA VAL A 128 8.60 2.34 20.14
C VAL A 128 7.64 1.35 20.78
N TYR A 129 6.62 1.86 21.50
CA TYR A 129 5.71 1.01 22.26
C TYR A 129 4.60 0.38 21.42
N PHE A 130 4.12 1.00 20.34
CA PHE A 130 2.94 0.51 19.62
C PHE A 130 3.20 0.00 18.20
N LEU A 131 4.26 0.45 17.51
CA LEU A 131 4.50 0.10 16.11
C LEU A 131 5.75 -0.74 15.89
N ARG A 132 6.82 -0.51 16.66
CA ARG A 132 8.11 -1.17 16.43
C ARG A 132 7.98 -2.69 16.55
N GLY A 133 8.18 -3.39 15.43
CA GLY A 133 8.17 -4.85 15.38
C GLY A 133 6.80 -5.52 15.48
N ARG A 134 5.69 -4.77 15.58
CA ARG A 134 4.35 -5.34 15.81
C ARG A 134 3.55 -5.66 14.54
N GLY A 135 4.07 -5.33 13.36
CA GLY A 135 3.37 -5.59 12.11
C GLY A 135 4.32 -5.74 10.93
N PRO A 136 3.79 -6.16 9.76
CA PRO A 136 4.57 -6.29 8.54
C PRO A 136 5.14 -4.93 8.12
N GLN A 137 6.42 -4.90 7.74
CA GLN A 137 7.09 -3.70 7.27
C GLN A 137 7.50 -3.83 5.81
N VAL A 138 7.15 -2.84 5.00
CA VAL A 138 7.55 -2.79 3.60
C VAL A 138 8.99 -2.33 3.51
N ARG A 139 9.85 -3.16 2.92
CA ARG A 139 11.27 -2.84 2.72
C ARG A 139 11.54 -2.24 1.35
N ARG A 140 10.83 -2.73 0.34
CA ARG A 140 10.97 -2.31 -1.05
C ARG A 140 9.69 -2.64 -1.80
N ILE A 141 9.31 -1.77 -2.74
CA ILE A 141 8.27 -2.04 -3.72
C ILE A 141 8.91 -1.93 -5.10
N ASP A 142 8.95 -3.04 -5.82
CA ASP A 142 9.29 -3.10 -7.23
C ASP A 142 8.02 -3.22 -8.08
N LYS A 143 8.16 -3.26 -9.41
CA LYS A 143 7.00 -3.36 -10.31
C LYS A 143 6.30 -4.71 -10.14
N ASP A 144 7.08 -5.77 -10.04
CA ASP A 144 6.59 -7.15 -10.09
C ASP A 144 6.58 -7.84 -8.72
N SER A 145 7.23 -7.25 -7.70
CA SER A 145 7.32 -7.80 -6.35
C SER A 145 7.35 -6.73 -5.26
N ILE A 146 6.99 -7.14 -4.04
CA ILE A 146 7.08 -6.36 -2.82
C ILE A 146 7.85 -7.15 -1.78
N ALA A 147 8.92 -6.54 -1.27
CA ALA A 147 9.71 -7.09 -0.19
C ALA A 147 9.09 -6.73 1.16
N LEU A 148 8.56 -7.72 1.86
CA LEU A 148 7.98 -7.56 3.19
C LEU A 148 8.92 -8.13 4.26
N ALA A 149 9.05 -7.39 5.35
CA ALA A 149 9.67 -7.86 6.59
C ALA A 149 8.56 -8.31 7.54
N ILE A 150 8.47 -9.62 7.75
CA ILE A 150 7.45 -10.29 8.55
C ILE A 150 7.99 -10.50 9.97
N PRO A 151 7.21 -10.19 11.02
CA PRO A 151 7.66 -10.34 12.40
C PRO A 151 7.81 -11.82 12.82
N ASN A 152 6.94 -12.71 12.33
CA ASN A 152 6.92 -14.13 12.68
C ASN A 152 7.64 -15.02 11.66
N GLY A 153 8.55 -15.87 12.14
CA GLY A 153 9.33 -16.77 11.27
C GLY A 153 8.53 -17.92 10.67
N VAL A 154 7.54 -18.47 11.38
CA VAL A 154 6.68 -19.56 10.90
C VAL A 154 5.82 -19.08 9.73
N ALA A 155 5.21 -17.90 9.86
CA ALA A 155 4.44 -17.29 8.78
C ALA A 155 5.31 -16.98 7.56
N ALA A 156 6.50 -16.40 7.78
CA ALA A 156 7.44 -16.10 6.70
C ALA A 156 7.89 -17.37 5.96
N HIS A 157 8.23 -18.43 6.69
CA HIS A 157 8.60 -19.71 6.12
C HIS A 157 7.44 -20.33 5.35
N ALA A 158 6.22 -20.34 5.90
CA ALA A 158 5.05 -20.88 5.23
C ALA A 158 4.75 -20.17 3.89
N ILE A 159 4.85 -18.84 3.85
CA ILE A 159 4.67 -18.06 2.61
C ILE A 159 5.77 -18.37 1.61
N THR A 160 7.03 -18.43 2.06
CA THR A 160 8.18 -18.75 1.19
C THR A 160 8.04 -20.15 0.60
N VAL A 161 7.72 -21.16 1.43
CA VAL A 161 7.50 -22.54 0.98
C VAL A 161 6.32 -22.62 0.02
N HIS A 162 5.24 -21.87 0.25
CA HIS A 162 4.08 -21.85 -0.65
C HIS A 162 4.47 -21.39 -2.06
N PHE A 163 5.26 -20.32 -2.18
CA PHE A 163 5.73 -19.84 -3.48
C PHE A 163 6.80 -20.75 -4.10
N LEU A 164 7.69 -21.33 -3.30
CA LEU A 164 8.67 -22.32 -3.76
C LEU A 164 8.03 -23.63 -4.23
N ALA A 165 6.91 -24.04 -3.61
CA ALA A 165 6.17 -25.22 -4.03
C ALA A 165 5.50 -25.02 -5.40
N GLY A 166 5.02 -23.79 -5.70
CA GLY A 166 4.54 -23.45 -7.04
C GLY A 166 5.65 -23.49 -8.11
N LEU A 167 6.89 -23.20 -7.71
CA LEU A 167 8.07 -23.21 -8.59
C LEU A 167 8.62 -24.62 -8.86
N ARG A 168 8.23 -25.66 -8.12
CA ARG A 168 8.65 -27.02 -8.46
C ARG A 168 7.92 -27.43 -9.73
N PRO A 169 8.63 -27.68 -10.85
CA PRO A 169 8.03 -28.41 -11.95
C PRO A 169 7.50 -29.70 -11.35
N LEU A 170 6.27 -30.10 -11.72
CA LEU A 170 5.85 -31.47 -11.51
C LEU A 170 6.81 -32.31 -12.36
N GLU A 171 7.94 -32.71 -11.78
CA GLU A 171 8.68 -33.86 -12.25
C GLU A 171 7.65 -34.97 -12.26
N ARG A 172 7.31 -35.34 -13.48
CA ARG A 172 6.33 -36.35 -13.82
C ARG A 172 6.90 -37.65 -13.25
N GLU A 173 6.52 -37.99 -12.02
CA GLU A 173 6.72 -39.34 -11.50
C GLU A 173 5.80 -40.25 -12.33
N ASP A 174 6.33 -40.71 -13.45
CA ASP A 174 5.76 -41.75 -14.32
C ASP A 174 5.79 -43.11 -13.59
N ALA A 175 5.24 -43.19 -12.38
CA ALA A 175 4.98 -44.45 -11.68
C ALA A 175 3.52 -44.83 -11.94
N GLU A 176 3.30 -45.56 -13.03
CA GLU A 176 2.04 -46.22 -13.37
C GLU A 176 1.75 -47.36 -12.40
N ASP A 177 0.93 -47.10 -11.38
CA ASP A 177 0.19 -48.16 -10.70
C ASP A 177 -1.13 -48.38 -11.44
N LEU A 178 -1.17 -49.45 -12.22
CA LEU A 178 -2.38 -49.99 -12.84
C LEU A 178 -3.18 -50.76 -11.78
N ASP A 179 -4.51 -50.69 -11.83
CA ASP A 179 -5.34 -51.57 -11.01
C ASP A 179 -5.33 -53.02 -11.55
N ALA A 180 -5.97 -53.95 -10.82
CA ALA A 180 -6.01 -55.37 -11.16
C ALA A 180 -6.66 -55.68 -12.53
N ASP A 181 -7.40 -54.72 -13.09
CA ASP A 181 -8.05 -54.79 -14.41
C ASP A 181 -7.30 -53.98 -15.49
N GLY A 182 -6.14 -53.41 -15.17
CA GLY A 182 -5.32 -52.63 -16.11
C GLY A 182 -5.87 -51.24 -16.44
N VAL A 183 -6.83 -50.74 -15.67
CA VAL A 183 -7.42 -49.41 -15.81
C VAL A 183 -6.71 -48.45 -14.85
N PRO A 184 -6.15 -47.34 -15.34
CA PRO A 184 -5.79 -46.27 -14.43
C PRO A 184 -7.09 -45.70 -13.85
N VAL A 185 -7.26 -45.71 -12.52
CA VAL A 185 -8.27 -44.88 -11.82
C VAL A 185 -7.82 -43.42 -11.92
N ARG A 186 -7.68 -42.92 -13.15
CA ARG A 186 -7.20 -41.59 -13.48
C ARG A 186 -8.35 -40.64 -13.23
N ALA A 187 -8.12 -39.66 -12.35
CA ALA A 187 -9.07 -38.60 -12.14
C ALA A 187 -9.38 -37.91 -13.47
N VAL A 188 -10.66 -37.74 -13.77
CA VAL A 188 -11.13 -37.13 -15.02
C VAL A 188 -11.34 -35.63 -14.80
N CYS A 189 -11.14 -34.82 -15.84
CA CYS A 189 -11.38 -33.39 -15.75
C CYS A 189 -12.84 -33.11 -15.42
N ALA A 190 -13.07 -32.24 -14.43
CA ALA A 190 -14.42 -31.85 -14.00
C ALA A 190 -15.27 -31.16 -15.10
N ARG A 191 -14.66 -30.77 -16.23
CA ARG A 191 -15.33 -30.14 -17.37
C ARG A 191 -15.34 -31.00 -18.64
N HIS A 192 -14.48 -32.01 -18.71
CA HIS A 192 -14.32 -32.87 -19.88
C HIS A 192 -14.23 -34.32 -19.41
N GLU A 193 -15.33 -35.07 -19.57
CA GLU A 193 -15.47 -36.45 -19.09
C GLU A 193 -14.55 -37.46 -19.82
N ASP A 194 -14.00 -37.05 -20.96
CA ASP A 194 -13.13 -37.85 -21.82
C ASP A 194 -11.63 -37.54 -21.62
N ILE A 195 -11.28 -36.54 -20.81
CA ILE A 195 -9.89 -36.08 -20.66
C ILE A 195 -9.39 -36.31 -19.24
N VAL A 196 -8.30 -37.06 -19.12
CA VAL A 196 -7.57 -37.25 -17.87
C VAL A 196 -7.11 -35.90 -17.32
N ALA A 197 -7.38 -35.68 -16.04
CA ALA A 197 -6.88 -34.52 -15.32
C ALA A 197 -5.42 -34.70 -14.94
N ASN A 198 -4.62 -33.67 -15.19
CA ASN A 198 -3.20 -33.65 -14.81
C ASN A 198 -2.95 -32.76 -13.59
N HIS A 199 -3.96 -31.96 -13.19
CA HIS A 199 -3.85 -31.02 -12.10
C HIS A 199 -5.12 -30.98 -11.25
N VAL A 200 -4.96 -30.58 -9.99
CA VAL A 200 -6.05 -30.31 -9.06
C VAL A 200 -6.07 -28.81 -8.76
N CYS A 201 -7.25 -28.20 -8.85
CA CYS A 201 -7.42 -26.80 -8.49
C CYS A 201 -7.14 -26.63 -7.00
N THR A 202 -6.12 -25.84 -6.65
CA THR A 202 -5.68 -25.66 -5.25
C THR A 202 -6.75 -25.05 -4.35
N ARG A 203 -7.75 -24.39 -4.94
CA ARG A 203 -8.81 -23.72 -4.19
C ARG A 203 -10.02 -24.61 -3.92
N CYS A 204 -10.58 -25.24 -4.95
CA CYS A 204 -11.82 -26.01 -4.83
C CYS A 204 -11.63 -27.53 -4.95
N GLY A 205 -10.42 -28.02 -5.21
CA GLY A 205 -10.15 -29.44 -5.38
C GLY A 205 -10.62 -30.03 -6.72
N ALA A 206 -11.13 -29.21 -7.64
CA ALA A 206 -11.59 -29.72 -8.94
C ALA A 206 -10.43 -30.22 -9.80
N PHE A 207 -10.60 -31.40 -10.40
CA PHE A 207 -9.66 -31.99 -11.35
C PHE A 207 -9.70 -31.27 -12.70
N MET A 208 -8.53 -30.96 -13.27
CA MET A 208 -8.37 -30.15 -14.48
C MET A 208 -7.44 -30.82 -15.49
N CYS A 209 -7.86 -30.83 -16.75
CA CYS A 209 -6.98 -31.16 -17.86
C CYS A 209 -6.08 -29.97 -18.23
N PRO A 210 -5.00 -30.18 -19.01
CA PRO A 210 -4.11 -29.10 -19.48
C PRO A 210 -4.81 -27.97 -20.25
N ARG A 211 -6.00 -28.24 -20.82
CA ARG A 211 -6.80 -27.22 -21.54
C ARG A 211 -7.63 -26.33 -20.62
N CYS A 212 -7.90 -26.79 -19.40
CA CYS A 212 -8.74 -26.08 -18.43
C CYS A 212 -7.93 -25.36 -17.34
N GLU A 213 -6.64 -25.65 -17.20
CA GLU A 213 -5.82 -24.92 -16.24
C GLU A 213 -5.62 -23.47 -16.66
N ASN A 214 -5.83 -22.55 -15.74
CA ASN A 214 -5.44 -21.16 -15.89
C ASN A 214 -4.41 -20.81 -14.81
N ARG A 215 -3.37 -20.08 -15.20
CA ARG A 215 -2.28 -19.68 -14.31
C ARG A 215 -1.96 -18.20 -14.50
N VAL A 216 -1.65 -17.49 -13.41
CA VAL A 216 -1.22 -16.08 -13.47
C VAL A 216 0.18 -15.96 -14.04
N ARG A 217 1.04 -16.90 -13.67
CA ARG A 217 2.37 -17.11 -14.23
C ARG A 217 2.59 -18.61 -14.40
N ARG A 218 3.58 -18.99 -15.19
CA ARG A 218 3.91 -20.40 -15.44
C ARG A 218 4.10 -21.21 -14.14
N GLU A 219 4.72 -20.58 -13.14
CA GLU A 219 5.06 -21.12 -11.83
C GLU A 219 3.93 -20.98 -10.78
N ALA A 220 2.78 -20.41 -11.14
CA ALA A 220 1.67 -20.26 -10.21
C ALA A 220 0.89 -21.58 -10.13
N PRO A 221 0.29 -21.89 -8.96
CA PRO A 221 -0.62 -23.01 -8.85
C PRO A 221 -1.78 -22.87 -9.85
N PRO A 222 -2.18 -23.94 -10.54
CA PRO A 222 -3.26 -23.87 -11.52
C PRO A 222 -4.62 -23.69 -10.85
N LEU A 223 -5.45 -22.84 -11.45
CA LEU A 223 -6.84 -22.60 -11.06
C LEU A 223 -7.78 -23.12 -12.13
N CYS A 224 -8.93 -23.66 -11.69
CA CYS A 224 -9.99 -24.07 -12.62
C CYS A 224 -10.66 -22.83 -13.22
N PRO A 225 -11.35 -22.95 -14.37
CA PRO A 225 -11.97 -21.80 -15.04
C PRO A 225 -12.91 -21.00 -14.13
N GLY A 226 -13.73 -21.68 -13.31
CA GLY A 226 -14.62 -21.00 -12.36
C GLY A 226 -13.87 -20.22 -11.28
N CYS A 227 -12.82 -20.80 -10.69
CA CYS A 227 -11.97 -20.09 -9.71
C CYS A 227 -11.19 -18.94 -10.34
N TRP A 228 -10.76 -19.10 -11.60
CA TRP A 228 -10.07 -18.08 -12.37
C TRP A 228 -10.95 -16.87 -12.66
N GLU A 229 -12.20 -17.09 -13.08
CA GLU A 229 -13.17 -16.02 -13.29
C GLU A 229 -13.47 -15.26 -11.99
N LEU A 230 -13.66 -15.97 -10.88
CA LEU A 230 -13.85 -15.37 -9.55
C LEU A 230 -12.66 -14.48 -9.16
N ARG A 231 -11.43 -14.98 -9.37
CA ARG A 231 -10.21 -14.21 -9.14
C ARG A 231 -10.17 -12.94 -10.00
N THR A 232 -10.43 -13.07 -11.29
CA THR A 232 -10.38 -11.96 -12.24
C THR A 232 -11.37 -10.86 -11.85
N ARG A 233 -12.58 -11.23 -11.41
CA ARG A 233 -13.58 -10.28 -10.89
C ARG A 233 -13.09 -9.55 -9.64
N ASN A 234 -12.50 -10.28 -8.68
CA ASN A 234 -11.99 -9.67 -7.45
C ASN A 234 -10.84 -8.68 -7.72
N ILE A 235 -9.89 -9.05 -8.59
CA ILE A 235 -8.78 -8.17 -8.98
C ILE A 235 -9.30 -6.92 -9.71
N ALA A 236 -10.28 -7.08 -10.60
CA ALA A 236 -10.86 -5.95 -11.34
C ALA A 236 -11.55 -4.95 -10.39
N VAL A 237 -12.23 -5.41 -9.35
CA VAL A 237 -12.84 -4.54 -8.33
C VAL A 237 -11.77 -3.81 -7.54
N GLU A 238 -10.71 -4.49 -7.11
CA GLU A 238 -9.64 -3.87 -6.32
C GLU A 238 -8.81 -2.84 -7.12
N ALA A 239 -8.61 -3.10 -8.41
CA ALA A 239 -7.98 -2.16 -9.34
C ALA A 239 -8.85 -0.91 -9.59
N LYS A 240 -10.18 -1.03 -9.45
CA LYS A 240 -11.13 0.04 -9.78
C LYS A 240 -11.23 1.13 -8.71
N ASP A 241 -10.74 0.92 -7.49
CA ASP A 241 -10.65 1.99 -6.49
C ASP A 241 -9.57 3.00 -6.93
N PRO A 242 -9.94 4.12 -7.57
CA PRO A 242 -9.00 5.13 -7.99
C PRO A 242 -8.67 5.89 -6.71
N GLY A 243 -7.77 5.34 -5.92
CA GLY A 243 -7.29 6.02 -4.72
C GLY A 243 -6.87 7.44 -5.11
N ILE A 244 -7.08 8.41 -4.21
CA ILE A 244 -6.82 9.85 -4.41
C ILE A 244 -5.65 10.03 -5.38
N THR A 245 -5.97 10.39 -6.62
CA THR A 245 -4.98 10.53 -7.66
C THR A 245 -4.13 11.76 -7.37
N LEU A 246 -2.92 11.84 -7.93
CA LEU A 246 -2.09 13.04 -7.78
C LEU A 246 -2.85 14.30 -8.25
N ALA A 247 -3.69 14.16 -9.26
CA ALA A 247 -4.57 15.22 -9.77
C ALA A 247 -5.67 15.60 -8.77
N ASP A 248 -6.27 14.65 -8.07
CA ASP A 248 -7.25 14.93 -7.00
C ASP A 248 -6.59 15.68 -5.85
N SER A 249 -5.40 15.23 -5.40
CA SER A 249 -4.65 15.93 -4.36
C SER A 249 -4.22 17.33 -4.79
N GLY A 250 -3.77 17.50 -6.04
CA GLY A 250 -3.39 18.80 -6.58
C GLY A 250 -4.57 19.77 -6.63
N LEU A 251 -5.74 19.30 -7.06
CA LEU A 251 -6.96 20.10 -7.07
C LEU A 251 -7.39 20.51 -5.66
N LEU A 252 -7.35 19.59 -4.70
CA LEU A 252 -7.78 19.83 -3.32
C LEU A 252 -6.86 20.83 -2.61
N VAL A 253 -5.53 20.72 -2.80
CA VAL A 253 -4.58 21.73 -2.31
C VAL A 253 -4.75 23.05 -3.06
N GLY A 254 -5.13 23.00 -4.34
CA GLY A 254 -5.52 24.19 -5.12
C GLY A 254 -6.67 24.97 -4.51
N VAL A 255 -7.72 24.28 -4.04
CA VAL A 255 -8.84 24.91 -3.32
C VAL A 255 -8.35 25.55 -2.01
N ILE A 256 -7.52 24.85 -1.24
CA ILE A 256 -6.94 25.39 0.01
C ILE A 256 -6.06 26.60 -0.28
N SER A 257 -5.35 26.62 -1.42
CA SER A 257 -4.49 27.74 -1.82
C SER A 257 -5.26 29.02 -2.15
N VAL A 258 -6.59 29.01 -2.21
CA VAL A 258 -7.38 30.25 -2.31
C VAL A 258 -7.40 31.02 -0.98
N ILE A 259 -7.12 30.34 0.14
CA ILE A 259 -7.01 30.98 1.46
C ILE A 259 -5.81 31.93 1.45
N PRO A 260 -6.03 33.23 1.64
CA PRO A 260 -4.96 34.19 1.48
C PRO A 260 -3.87 34.06 2.53
N MET A 261 -2.66 34.53 2.19
CA MET A 261 -1.46 34.47 3.04
C MET A 261 -0.98 33.03 3.36
N CYS A 262 -1.61 32.00 2.79
CA CYS A 262 -1.18 30.61 2.94
C CYS A 262 -0.09 30.24 1.93
N TYR A 263 1.09 30.88 2.03
CA TYR A 263 2.19 30.70 1.08
C TYR A 263 2.62 29.23 0.90
N ALA A 264 2.59 28.44 1.98
CA ALA A 264 2.91 27.02 1.93
C ALA A 264 1.93 26.24 1.02
N ALA A 265 0.62 26.54 1.09
CA ALA A 265 -0.38 25.92 0.24
C ALA A 265 -0.22 26.35 -1.24
N HIS A 266 0.17 27.60 -1.49
CA HIS A 266 0.43 28.07 -2.86
C HIS A 266 1.58 27.30 -3.50
N VAL A 267 2.72 27.18 -2.80
CA VAL A 267 3.88 26.46 -3.32
C VAL A 267 3.56 24.97 -3.49
N ALA A 268 2.92 24.34 -2.49
CA ALA A 268 2.55 22.93 -2.57
C ALA A 268 1.57 22.65 -3.73
N SER A 269 0.55 23.49 -3.90
CA SER A 269 -0.42 23.34 -4.99
C SER A 269 0.24 23.52 -6.35
N LEU A 270 1.07 24.56 -6.50
CA LEU A 270 1.78 24.84 -7.76
C LEU A 270 2.63 23.63 -8.17
N VAL A 271 3.42 23.09 -7.24
CA VAL A 271 4.27 21.92 -7.49
C VAL A 271 3.44 20.68 -7.82
N LEU A 272 2.43 20.35 -7.01
CA LEU A 272 1.61 19.14 -7.21
C LEU A 272 0.88 19.17 -8.56
N ASN A 273 0.26 20.30 -8.91
CA ASN A 273 -0.46 20.41 -10.16
C ASN A 273 0.48 20.46 -11.38
N THR A 274 1.67 21.06 -11.26
CA THR A 274 2.67 21.05 -12.33
C THR A 274 3.20 19.64 -12.58
N VAL A 275 3.59 18.91 -11.52
CA VAL A 275 4.03 17.51 -11.63
C VAL A 275 2.93 16.63 -12.20
N SER A 276 1.67 16.85 -11.79
CA SER A 276 0.51 16.16 -12.34
C SER A 276 0.33 16.43 -13.83
N LEU A 277 0.48 17.68 -14.26
CA LEU A 277 0.35 18.07 -15.66
C LEU A 277 1.46 17.46 -16.53
N VAL A 278 2.70 17.45 -16.03
CA VAL A 278 3.85 16.85 -16.72
C VAL A 278 3.71 15.34 -16.83
N ARG A 279 3.36 14.64 -15.74
CA ARG A 279 3.14 13.18 -15.77
C ARG A 279 2.00 12.76 -16.70
N ASN A 280 0.94 13.58 -16.80
CA ASN A 280 -0.21 13.32 -17.67
C ASN A 280 -0.07 13.95 -19.08
N ARG A 281 1.15 14.18 -19.57
CA ARG A 281 1.37 14.69 -20.94
C ARG A 281 1.29 13.59 -22.01
N HIS A 282 1.40 12.31 -21.63
CA HIS A 282 1.28 11.18 -22.54
C HIS A 282 -0.15 11.02 -23.10
N ALA A 283 -0.25 10.64 -24.38
CA ALA A 283 -1.51 10.51 -25.11
C ALA A 283 -2.49 9.52 -24.47
N ASP A 284 -1.97 8.51 -23.77
CA ASP A 284 -2.77 7.45 -23.12
C ASP A 284 -3.29 7.84 -21.73
N SER A 285 -2.93 9.02 -21.21
CA SER A 285 -3.39 9.43 -19.88
C SER A 285 -4.87 9.84 -19.87
N PRO A 286 -5.63 9.53 -18.79
CA PRO A 286 -7.05 9.90 -18.72
C PRO A 286 -7.22 11.43 -18.82
N ARG A 287 -7.96 11.90 -19.84
CA ARG A 287 -8.23 13.34 -20.05
C ARG A 287 -8.75 14.07 -18.80
N VAL A 288 -9.46 13.34 -17.93
CA VAL A 288 -10.00 13.86 -16.66
C VAL A 288 -8.88 14.34 -15.73
N ASN A 289 -7.77 13.63 -15.62
CA ASN A 289 -6.67 13.99 -14.71
C ASN A 289 -5.97 15.28 -15.15
N ARG A 290 -5.84 15.49 -16.47
CA ARG A 290 -5.26 16.71 -17.03
C ARG A 290 -6.12 17.93 -16.75
N LYS A 291 -7.45 17.82 -16.92
CA LYS A 291 -8.39 18.92 -16.59
C LYS A 291 -8.33 19.30 -15.11
N LYS A 292 -8.26 18.31 -14.21
CA LYS A 292 -8.11 18.55 -12.76
C LYS A 292 -6.81 19.29 -12.42
N ALA A 293 -5.69 18.90 -13.02
CA ALA A 293 -4.40 19.58 -12.81
C ALA A 293 -4.43 21.05 -13.30
N ILE A 294 -5.04 21.32 -14.46
CA ILE A 294 -5.19 22.68 -14.98
C ILE A 294 -6.09 23.51 -14.05
N ALA A 295 -7.21 22.95 -13.60
CA ALA A 295 -8.10 23.62 -12.65
C ALA A 295 -7.38 23.93 -11.32
N GLY A 296 -6.57 23.00 -10.81
CA GLY A 296 -5.75 23.23 -9.62
C GLY A 296 -4.74 24.37 -9.79
N LEU A 297 -4.04 24.44 -10.94
CA LEU A 297 -3.14 25.57 -11.25
C LEU A 297 -3.89 26.90 -11.32
N ALA A 298 -5.07 26.93 -11.95
CA ALA A 298 -5.88 28.13 -12.05
C ALA A 298 -6.30 28.63 -10.65
N LEU A 299 -6.77 27.74 -9.77
CA LEU A 299 -7.14 28.08 -8.39
C LEU A 299 -5.94 28.66 -7.61
N THR A 300 -4.75 28.10 -7.78
CA THR A 300 -3.52 28.62 -7.15
C THR A 300 -3.11 29.97 -7.69
N GLY A 301 -3.25 30.20 -8.99
CA GLY A 301 -3.06 31.53 -9.57
C GLY A 301 -4.00 32.56 -8.95
N THR A 302 -5.27 32.21 -8.79
CA THR A 302 -6.27 33.08 -8.13
C THR A 302 -5.90 33.38 -6.69
N GLY A 303 -5.50 32.38 -5.89
CA GLY A 303 -5.07 32.57 -4.50
C GLY A 303 -3.84 33.47 -4.34
N LEU A 304 -2.86 33.33 -5.25
CA LEU A 304 -1.69 34.20 -5.31
C LEU A 304 -2.08 35.65 -5.62
N LEU A 305 -2.96 35.87 -6.59
CA LEU A 305 -3.44 37.21 -6.95
C LEU A 305 -4.20 37.86 -5.78
N LEU A 306 -5.07 37.11 -5.08
CA LEU A 306 -5.79 37.60 -3.90
C LEU A 306 -4.83 38.00 -2.78
N THR A 307 -3.82 37.18 -2.51
CA THR A 307 -2.82 37.47 -1.47
C THR A 307 -2.00 38.72 -1.82
N LEU A 308 -1.62 38.88 -3.10
CA LEU A 308 -0.90 40.06 -3.56
C LEU A 308 -1.77 41.32 -3.48
N ALA A 309 -3.04 41.23 -3.88
CA ALA A 309 -3.99 42.33 -3.80
C ALA A 309 -4.18 42.82 -2.36
N MET A 310 -4.35 41.92 -1.39
CA MET A 310 -4.46 42.34 0.02
C MET A 310 -3.16 42.92 0.57
N ARG A 311 -2.00 42.42 0.15
CA ARG A 311 -0.71 42.99 0.55
C ARG A 311 -0.52 44.42 0.03
N LEU A 312 -0.93 44.67 -1.22
CA LEU A 312 -0.92 46.01 -1.80
C LEU A 312 -1.91 46.94 -1.08
N TYR A 313 -3.10 46.42 -0.75
CA TYR A 313 -4.11 47.18 -0.01
C TYR A 313 -3.65 47.54 1.42
N SER A 314 -2.97 46.63 2.12
CA SER A 314 -2.52 46.86 3.50
C SER A 314 -1.23 47.69 3.62
N GLY A 315 -0.44 47.81 2.55
CA GLY A 315 0.82 48.58 2.53
C GLY A 315 0.72 50.01 2.01
N GLY A 316 -0.48 50.44 1.57
CA GLY A 316 -0.72 51.78 1.02
C GLY A 316 -1.35 52.78 2.00
N GLY A 317 -1.34 52.49 3.29
CA GLY A 317 -1.87 53.35 4.37
C GLY A 317 -0.78 53.94 5.25
#